data_AF-A0A0S3TYG5-F1
#
_entry.id   AF-A0A0S3TYG5-F1
#
_cell.length_a   1.000
_cell.length_b   1.000
_cell.length_c   1.000
_cell.angle_alpha   90.00
_cell.angle_beta   90.00
_cell.angle_gamma   90.00
#
_symmetry.space_group_name_H-M   'P 1'
#
loop_
_entity.id
_entity.type
_entity.pdbx_description
1 polymer ?
#
loop_
_entity_poly.entity_id
_entity_poly.type
_entity_poly.pdbx_seq_one_letter_code
_entity_poly.pdbx_strand_id
1 'polypeptide(L)' 'MYSNTPGKAFKGTVKVKSSNGRLQLVFSYGGKRHYLSTGLVDTATNQRLAQLKASEIEKDILYERFDPTLEKYKPNLR' A
#
# COMPACT_ATOMS: atom_id res chain seq x y z
N MET A 1 -7.24 33.57 2.55
CA MET A 1 -7.50 32.49 1.58
C MET A 1 -6.76 31.25 2.04
N TYR A 2 -7.39 30.38 2.83
CA TYR A 2 -6.73 29.15 3.30
C TYR A 2 -6.69 28.16 2.14
N SER A 3 -5.50 27.93 1.58
CA SER A 3 -5.27 26.84 0.64
C SER A 3 -5.39 25.52 1.39
N ASN A 4 -6.57 24.91 1.29
CA ASN A 4 -6.85 23.56 1.79
C ASN A 4 -6.18 22.55 0.85
N THR A 5 -4.84 22.50 0.86
CA THR A 5 -4.10 21.46 0.15
C THR A 5 -4.30 20.18 0.95
N PRO A 6 -4.87 19.10 0.38
CA PRO A 6 -5.04 17.85 1.11
C PRO A 6 -3.69 17.44 1.65
N GLY A 7 -3.58 17.41 2.98
CA GLY A 7 -2.33 17.21 3.71
C GLY A 7 -1.53 16.09 3.04
N LYS A 8 -0.32 16.43 2.62
CA LYS A 8 0.64 15.51 2.00
C LYS A 8 0.57 14.21 2.80
N ALA A 9 0.15 13.12 2.16
CA ALA A 9 -0.02 11.84 2.82
C ALA A 9 1.21 11.58 3.71
N PHE A 10 0.97 11.27 4.99
CA PHE A 10 2.05 11.03 5.95
C PHE A 10 3.07 10.10 5.30
N LYS A 11 4.37 10.38 5.47
CA LYS A 11 5.43 9.56 4.87
C LYS A 11 5.16 8.10 5.23
N GLY A 12 4.74 7.29 4.26
CA GLY A 12 4.38 5.90 4.46
C GLY A 12 2.92 5.51 4.35
N THR A 13 1.95 6.41 4.12
CA THR A 13 0.54 5.99 3.94
C THR A 13 0.38 5.06 2.74
N VAL A 14 -0.22 3.89 2.96
CA VAL A 14 -0.45 2.88 1.95
C VAL A 14 -1.91 2.85 1.53
N LYS A 15 -2.17 3.14 0.26
CA LYS A 15 -3.52 3.15 -0.30
C LYS A 15 -3.80 1.86 -1.03
N VAL A 16 -4.94 1.24 -0.76
CA VAL A 16 -5.50 0.17 -1.58
C VAL A 16 -6.22 0.80 -2.77
N LYS A 17 -5.80 0.46 -3.98
CA LYS A 17 -6.42 0.86 -5.24
C LYS A 17 -6.93 -0.38 -5.95
N SER A 18 -8.18 -0.35 -6.42
CA SER A 18 -8.64 -1.32 -7.41
C SER A 18 -8.28 -0.87 -8.83
N SER A 19 -7.73 -1.78 -9.62
CA SER A 19 -7.35 -1.55 -11.02
C SER A 19 -7.69 -2.80 -11.82
N ASN A 20 -8.57 -2.68 -12.81
CA ASN A 20 -9.04 -3.80 -13.67
C ASN A 20 -9.52 -5.02 -12.86
N GLY A 21 -10.33 -4.80 -11.82
CA GLY A 21 -10.85 -5.87 -10.97
C GLY A 21 -9.81 -6.53 -10.04
N ARG A 22 -8.60 -5.97 -9.94
CA ARG A 22 -7.53 -6.44 -9.04
C ARG A 22 -7.15 -5.38 -8.03
N LEU A 23 -6.75 -5.82 -6.83
CA LEU A 23 -6.30 -4.94 -5.76
C LEU A 23 -4.79 -4.71 -5.83
N GLN A 24 -4.41 -3.43 -5.77
CA GLN A 24 -3.04 -2.96 -5.77
C GLN A 24 -2.81 -2.06 -4.57
N LEU A 25 -1.65 -2.17 -3.93
CA LEU A 25 -1.21 -1.26 -2.90
C LEU A 25 -0.31 -0.20 -3.54
N VAL A 26 -0.60 1.06 -3.27
CA VAL A 26 0.10 2.21 -3.84
C VAL A 26 0.54 3.12 -2.70
N PHE A 27 1.83 3.41 -2.63
CA PHE A 27 2.39 4.23 -1.57
C PHE A 27 3.69 4.90 -2.01
N SER A 28 4.13 5.86 -1.21
CA SER A 28 5.40 6.56 -1.43
C SER A 28 6.27 6.46 -0.20
N TYR A 29 7.50 5.98 -0.37
CA TYR A 29 8.50 5.85 0.68
C TYR A 29 9.87 6.24 0.14
N GLY A 30 10.69 6.92 0.96
CA GLY A 30 12.04 7.34 0.56
C GLY A 30 12.11 8.21 -0.71
N GLY A 31 11.05 8.96 -1.03
CA GLY A 31 10.97 9.78 -2.24
C GLY A 31 10.64 9.01 -3.53
N LYS A 32 10.38 7.70 -3.45
CA LYS A 32 9.97 6.86 -4.59
C LYS A 32 8.53 6.37 -4.42
N ARG A 33 7.82 6.22 -5.53
CA ARG A 33 6.45 5.66 -5.57
C ARG A 33 6.53 4.17 -5.85
N HIS A 34 5.91 3.37 -4.99
CA HIS A 34 5.87 1.92 -5.05
C HIS A 34 4.46 1.42 -5.40
N TYR A 35 4.43 0.36 -6.20
CA TYR A 35 3.21 -0.34 -6.59
C TYR A 35 3.38 -1.82 -6.28
N LEU A 36 2.46 -2.37 -5.48
CA LEU A 36 2.44 -3.77 -5.13
C LEU A 36 1.10 -4.38 -5.56
N SER A 37 1.12 -5.24 -6.57
CA SER A 37 -0.07 -5.99 -6.96
C SER A 37 -0.29 -7.12 -5.96
N THR A 38 -1.46 -7.15 -5.32
CA THR A 38 -1.82 -8.24 -4.39
C THR A 38 -2.31 -9.50 -5.12
N GLY A 39 -2.58 -9.42 -6.42
CA GLY A 39 -3.18 -10.52 -7.18
C GLY A 39 -4.63 -10.85 -6.77
N LEU A 40 -5.16 -10.21 -5.73
CA LEU A 40 -6.51 -10.44 -5.23
C LEU A 40 -7.54 -9.73 -6.11
N VAL A 41 -8.67 -10.40 -6.34
CA VAL A 41 -9.83 -9.81 -7.01
C VAL A 41 -10.46 -8.75 -6.10
N ASP A 42 -11.03 -7.69 -6.69
CA ASP A 42 -11.73 -6.63 -5.97
C ASP A 42 -13.06 -7.14 -5.36
N THR A 43 -12.97 -7.75 -4.18
CA THR A 43 -14.11 -8.18 -3.36
C THR A 43 -13.97 -7.58 -1.97
N ALA A 44 -15.07 -7.42 -1.22
CA ALA A 44 -15.04 -6.83 0.12
C ALA A 44 -14.07 -7.56 1.08
N THR A 45 -14.02 -8.89 1.00
CA THR A 45 -13.07 -9.71 1.79
C THR A 45 -11.63 -9.45 1.40
N ASN A 46 -11.35 -9.43 0.10
CA ASN A 46 -10.00 -9.19 -0.42
C ASN A 46 -9.55 -7.74 -0.18
N GLN A 47 -10.46 -6.77 -0.19
CA GLN A 47 -10.16 -5.39 0.19
C GLN A 47 -9.69 -5.31 1.64
N ARG A 48 -10.36 -6.03 2.57
CA ARG A 48 -9.88 -6.13 3.95
C ARG A 48 -8.50 -6.78 4.03
N LEU A 49 -8.26 -7.86 3.28
CA LEU A 49 -6.92 -8.49 3.22
C LEU A 49 -5.85 -7.52 2.68
N ALA A 50 -6.18 -6.75 1.65
CA ALA A 50 -5.28 -5.73 1.10
C ALA A 50 -5.04 -4.59 2.09
N GLN A 51 -6.05 -4.16 2.86
CA GLN A 51 -5.89 -3.17 3.92
C GLN A 51 -5.03 -3.68 5.08
N LEU A 52 -5.14 -4.95 5.46
CA LEU A 52 -4.27 -5.56 6.45
C LEU A 52 -2.81 -5.56 5.97
N LYS A 53 -2.58 -5.90 4.70
CA LYS A 53 -1.25 -5.81 4.08
C LYS A 53 -0.73 -4.37 3.98
N ALA A 54 -1.61 -3.42 3.68
CA ALA A 54 -1.28 -2.00 3.71
C ALA A 54 -0.81 -1.57 5.10
N SER A 55 -1.54 -1.97 6.14
CA SER A 55 -1.19 -1.68 7.54
C SER A 55 0.14 -2.32 7.96
N GLU A 56 0.46 -3.51 7.45
CA GLU A 56 1.74 -4.19 7.67
C GLU A 56 2.90 -3.38 7.08
N ILE A 57 2.74 -2.86 5.87
CA ILE A 57 3.73 -1.99 5.22
C ILE A 57 3.86 -0.66 5.97
N GLU A 58 2.75 -0.04 6.37
CA GLU A 58 2.76 1.19 7.18
C GLU A 58 3.52 0.99 8.50
N LYS A 59 3.27 -0.13 9.17
CA LYS A 59 3.99 -0.53 10.38
C LYS A 59 5.48 -0.68 10.11
N ASP A 60 5.87 -1.39 9.06
CA ASP A 60 7.29 -1.60 8.73
C ASP A 60 7.99 -0.30 8.33
N ILE A 61 7.29 0.62 7.65
CA ILE A 61 7.78 1.97 7.37
C ILE A 61 8.00 2.76 8.66
N LEU A 62 7.07 2.68 9.61
CA LEU A 62 7.18 3.35 10.91
C LEU A 62 8.36 2.83 11.73
N TYR A 63 8.65 1.53 11.68
CA TYR A 63 9.79 0.91 12.35
C TYR A 63 11.10 0.97 11.55
N GLU A 64 11.13 1.66 10.41
CA GLU A 64 12.30 1.71 9.49
C GLU A 64 12.78 0.32 9.02
N ARG A 65 11.88 -0.67 9.02
CA ARG A 65 12.11 -2.06 8.58
C ARG A 65 11.48 -2.37 7.22
N PHE A 66 11.07 -1.33 6.50
CA PHE A 66 10.46 -1.49 5.20
C PHE A 66 11.42 -2.15 4.22
N ASP A 67 10.95 -3.24 3.60
CA ASP A 67 11.68 -3.92 2.55
C ASP A 67 11.37 -3.29 1.17
N PRO A 68 12.33 -2.56 0.56
CA PRO A 68 12.12 -1.90 -0.72
C PRO A 68 11.95 -2.86 -1.90
N THR A 69 12.33 -4.14 -1.74
CA THR A 69 12.14 -5.16 -2.78
C THR A 69 10.66 -5.57 -2.93
N LEU A 70 9.84 -5.23 -1.93
CA LEU A 70 8.45 -5.64 -1.79
C LEU A 70 8.23 -7.16 -1.71
N GLU A 71 9.29 -7.98 -1.73
CA GLU A 71 9.18 -9.43 -1.80
C GLU A 71 8.54 -10.01 -0.54
N LYS A 72 8.87 -9.45 0.63
CA LYS A 72 8.22 -9.77 1.90
C LYS A 72 6.69 -9.62 1.86
N TYR A 73 6.18 -8.65 1.10
CA TYR A 73 4.76 -8.30 1.05
C TYR A 73 4.02 -8.90 -0.14
N LYS A 74 4.74 -9.47 -1.10
CA LYS A 74 4.12 -10.18 -2.22
C LYS A 74 3.36 -11.38 -1.66
N PRO A 75 2.11 -11.60 -2.06
CA PRO A 75 1.47 -12.88 -1.81
C PRO A 75 2.32 -13.92 -2.54
N ASN A 76 2.87 -14.88 -1.78
CA ASN A 76 3.50 -16.06 -2.36
C ASN A 76 2.42 -16.83 -3.11
N LEU A 77 2.21 -16.48 -4.38
CA LEU A 77 1.44 -17.26 -5.32
C LEU A 77 2.31 -18.49 -5.62
N ARG A 78 2.16 -19.53 -4.80
CA ARG A 78 2.61 -20.89 -5.16
C ARG A 78 1.49 -21.60 -5.90
#